data_AF-A0AAW1CSY8-F1
#
_entry.id   AF-A0AAW1CSY8-F1
#
_cell.length_a   1.000
_cell.length_b   1.000
_cell.length_c   1.000
_cell.angle_alpha   90.00
_cell.angle_beta   90.00
_cell.angle_gamma   90.00
#
_symmetry.space_group_name_H-M   'P 1'
#
loop_
_entity.id
_entity.type
_entity.pdbx_description
1 polymer ?
#
loop_
_entity_poly.entity_id
_entity_poly.type
_entity_poly.pdbx_seq_one_letter_code
_entity_poly.pdbx_strand_id
1 'polypeptide(L)'
;MGITLEDVMNELKLNTKETTTMKTNLSSLNATLNTAIEEIKTCKLTTAELRGKLKDQEREINFLKSQLKKNNIIFYNVPEPSDSNVDALQTIKAVCVKAQIDLPELANQRMFQTWKRTFASPCATLFNF
;
A
#
# COMPACT_ATOMS: atom_id res chain seq x y z
N MET A 1 -25.68 41.35 58.67
CA MET A 1 -26.61 40.82 57.65
C MET A 1 -26.68 39.31 57.86
N GLY A 2 -27.84 38.80 58.27
CA GLY A 2 -28.05 37.36 58.44
C GLY A 2 -28.68 36.78 57.18
N ILE A 3 -28.23 35.60 56.77
CA ILE A 3 -28.84 34.83 55.69
C ILE A 3 -30.26 34.44 56.11
N THR A 4 -31.25 34.68 55.25
CA THR A 4 -32.63 34.31 55.55
C THR A 4 -32.89 32.85 55.15
N LEU A 5 -33.91 32.24 55.75
CA LEU A 5 -34.33 30.88 55.38
C LEU A 5 -34.73 30.78 53.89
N GLU A 6 -35.28 31.87 53.34
CA GLU A 6 -35.68 31.96 51.94
C GLU A 6 -34.46 31.89 50.99
N ASP A 7 -33.35 32.55 51.37
CA ASP A 7 -32.09 32.50 50.60
C ASP A 7 -31.56 31.06 50.51
N VAL A 8 -31.52 30.36 51.64
CA VAL A 8 -31.08 28.94 51.71
C VAL A 8 -32.01 28.05 50.87
N MET A 9 -33.32 28.29 50.93
CA MET A 9 -34.29 27.49 50.19
C MET A 9 -34.18 27.70 48.67
N ASN A 10 -33.88 28.92 48.22
CA ASN A 10 -33.66 29.22 46.82
C ASN A 10 -32.36 28.60 46.29
N GLU A 11 -31.30 28.64 47.09
CA GLU A 11 -30.02 28.01 46.77
C GLU A 11 -30.14 26.48 46.68
N LEU A 12 -30.89 25.84 47.59
CA LEU A 12 -31.20 24.41 47.52
C LEU A 12 -31.98 24.03 46.26
N LYS A 13 -32.97 24.84 45.86
CA LYS A 13 -33.74 24.61 44.62
C LYS A 13 -32.83 24.72 43.39
N LEU A 14 -31.93 25.69 43.37
CA LEU A 14 -30.96 25.86 42.28
C LEU A 14 -30.01 24.65 42.20
N ASN A 15 -29.40 24.27 43.33
CA ASN A 15 -28.49 23.12 43.40
C ASN A 15 -29.17 21.81 43.00
N THR A 16 -30.44 21.63 43.35
CA THR A 16 -31.23 20.46 42.94
C THR A 16 -31.39 20.41 41.41
N LYS A 17 -31.72 21.54 40.79
CA LYS A 17 -31.83 21.65 39.32
C LYS A 17 -30.50 21.34 38.65
N GLU A 18 -29.42 21.97 39.10
CA GLU A 18 -28.07 21.72 38.56
C GLU A 18 -27.67 20.25 38.69
N THR A 19 -27.94 19.62 39.83
CA THR A 19 -27.68 18.19 40.06
C THR A 19 -28.47 17.32 39.08
N THR A 20 -29.74 17.64 38.82
CA THR A 20 -30.54 16.89 37.83
C THR A 20 -30.00 17.04 36.41
N THR A 21 -29.56 18.24 36.02
CA THR A 21 -28.95 18.49 34.71
C THR A 21 -27.60 17.78 34.57
N MET A 22 -26.77 17.78 35.62
CA MET A 22 -25.52 17.03 35.61
C MET A 22 -25.76 15.53 35.44
N LYS A 23 -26.77 14.97 36.11
CA LYS A 23 -27.15 13.56 35.99
C LYS A 23 -27.62 13.21 34.57
N THR A 24 -28.41 14.08 33.94
CA THR A 24 -28.84 13.86 32.55
C THR A 24 -27.66 13.91 31.59
N ASN A 25 -26.76 14.88 31.76
CA ASN A 25 -25.57 15.02 30.92
C ASN A 25 -24.64 13.82 31.05
N LEU A 26 -24.42 13.32 32.27
CA LEU A 26 -23.60 12.14 32.53
C LEU A 26 -24.20 10.89 31.87
N SER A 27 -25.52 10.75 31.92
CA SER A 27 -26.22 9.63 31.27
C SER A 27 -26.07 9.68 29.75
N SER A 28 -26.20 10.87 29.15
CA SER A 28 -25.97 11.06 27.71
C SER A 28 -24.52 10.79 27.32
N LEU A 29 -23.55 11.28 28.09
CA LEU A 29 -22.13 11.05 27.83
C LEU A 29 -21.79 9.57 27.88
N ASN A 30 -22.36 8.84 28.85
CA ASN A 30 -22.17 7.41 28.98
C ASN A 30 -22.74 6.65 27.77
N ALA A 31 -23.90 7.07 27.25
CA ALA A 31 -24.46 6.49 26.03
C ALA A 31 -23.54 6.74 24.81
N THR A 32 -23.06 7.97 24.63
CA THR A 32 -22.12 8.31 23.55
C THR A 32 -20.83 7.52 23.64
N LEU A 33 -20.28 7.33 24.85
CA LEU A 33 -19.07 6.55 25.08
C LEU A 33 -19.26 5.09 24.68
N ASN A 34 -20.39 4.47 25.05
CA ASN A 34 -20.69 3.09 24.68
C ASN A 34 -20.81 2.92 23.15
N THR A 35 -21.47 3.86 22.47
CA THR A 35 -21.54 3.85 21.00
C THR A 35 -20.14 3.93 20.38
N ALA A 36 -19.30 4.87 20.84
CA ALA A 36 -17.94 5.02 20.33
C ALA A 36 -17.09 3.75 20.54
N ILE A 37 -17.27 3.05 21.67
CA ILE A 37 -16.58 1.77 21.94
C ILE A 37 -16.97 0.70 20.90
N GLU A 38 -18.25 0.57 20.56
CA GLU A 38 -18.71 -0.40 19.56
C GLU A 38 -18.25 -0.05 18.14
N GLU A 39 -18.24 1.24 17.79
CA GLU A 39 -17.69 1.72 16.52
C GLU A 39 -16.19 1.40 16.41
N ILE A 40 -15.42 1.61 17.47
CA ILE A 40 -13.99 1.27 17.52
C ILE A 40 -13.78 -0.24 17.35
N LYS A 41 -14.58 -1.09 18.00
CA LYS A 41 -14.49 -2.55 17.82
C LYS A 41 -14.74 -2.95 16.37
N THR A 42 -15.79 -2.40 15.76
CA THR A 42 -16.14 -2.65 14.36
C THR A 42 -15.00 -2.22 13.43
N CYS A 43 -14.47 -1.01 13.62
CA CYS A 43 -13.35 -0.49 12.83
C CYS A 43 -12.10 -1.37 12.92
N LYS A 44 -11.77 -1.88 14.12
CA LYS A 44 -10.65 -2.80 14.32
C LYS A 44 -10.82 -4.10 13.53
N LEU A 45 -12.01 -4.68 13.54
CA LEU A 45 -12.30 -5.91 12.79
C LEU A 45 -12.16 -5.68 11.28
N THR A 46 -12.80 -4.64 10.75
CA THR A 46 -12.71 -4.30 9.31
C THR A 46 -11.26 -4.03 8.89
N THR A 47 -10.48 -3.35 9.73
CA THR A 47 -9.06 -3.09 9.46
C THR A 47 -8.25 -4.39 9.39
N ALA A 48 -8.52 -5.35 10.27
CA ALA A 48 -7.84 -6.66 10.26
C ALA A 48 -8.18 -7.45 8.99
N GLU A 49 -9.45 -7.48 8.58
CA GLU A 49 -9.90 -8.13 7.35
C GLU A 49 -9.26 -7.52 6.10
N LEU A 50 -9.25 -6.18 6.01
CA LEU A 50 -8.61 -5.47 4.89
C LEU A 50 -7.11 -5.74 4.82
N ARG A 51 -6.42 -5.80 5.97
CA ARG A 51 -5.00 -6.15 6.03
C ARG A 51 -4.76 -7.58 5.54
N GLY A 52 -5.67 -8.52 5.82
CA GLY A 52 -5.62 -9.88 5.29
C GLY A 52 -5.69 -9.89 3.76
N LYS A 53 -6.73 -9.25 3.21
CA LYS A 53 -6.93 -9.13 1.75
C LYS A 53 -5.73 -8.49 1.04
N LEU A 54 -5.15 -7.45 1.63
CA LEU A 54 -3.98 -6.77 1.08
C LEU A 54 -2.78 -7.72 0.97
N LYS A 55 -2.50 -8.51 2.02
CA LYS A 55 -1.43 -9.52 1.99
C LYS A 55 -1.65 -10.59 0.92
N ASP A 56 -2.90 -11.00 0.71
CA ASP A 56 -3.23 -11.97 -0.33
C ASP A 56 -2.99 -11.39 -1.72
N GLN A 57 -3.42 -10.16 -1.96
CA GLN A 57 -3.16 -9.44 -3.21
C GLN A 57 -1.66 -9.22 -3.45
N GLU A 58 -0.88 -8.89 -2.42
CA GLU A 58 0.58 -8.78 -2.54
C GLU A 58 1.23 -10.10 -2.94
N ARG A 59 0.77 -11.23 -2.36
CA ARG A 59 1.24 -12.57 -2.73
C ARG A 59 0.89 -12.90 -4.18
N GLU A 60 -0.34 -12.63 -4.61
CA GLU A 60 -0.80 -12.80 -5.99
C GLU A 60 0.07 -12.00 -6.97
N ILE A 61 0.27 -10.71 -6.70
CA ILE A 61 1.10 -9.83 -7.53
C ILE A 61 2.53 -10.35 -7.62
N ASN A 62 3.12 -10.79 -6.51
CA ASN A 62 4.48 -11.32 -6.49
C ASN A 62 4.59 -12.65 -7.24
N PHE A 63 3.57 -13.51 -7.13
CA PHE A 63 3.48 -14.73 -7.90
C PHE A 63 3.40 -14.43 -9.40
N LEU A 64 2.49 -13.55 -9.83
CA LEU A 64 2.32 -13.15 -11.23
C LEU A 64 3.60 -12.48 -11.78
N LYS A 65 4.24 -11.60 -11.00
CA LYS A 65 5.55 -11.02 -11.36
C LYS A 65 6.62 -12.10 -11.55
N SER A 66 6.60 -13.14 -10.73
CA SER A 66 7.54 -14.25 -10.86
C SER A 66 7.25 -15.07 -12.11
N GLN A 67 5.98 -15.35 -12.41
CA GLN A 67 5.59 -16.05 -13.65
C GLN A 67 5.98 -15.24 -14.89
N LEU A 68 5.72 -13.93 -14.90
CA LEU A 68 6.13 -13.04 -16.00
C LEU A 68 7.65 -13.02 -16.20
N LYS A 69 8.43 -13.16 -15.13
CA LYS A 69 9.90 -13.21 -15.21
C LYS A 69 10.46 -14.57 -15.59
N LYS A 70 9.73 -15.67 -15.43
CA LYS A 70 10.25 -17.02 -15.73
C LYS A 70 10.67 -17.16 -17.19
N ASN A 71 9.99 -16.45 -18.07
CA ASN A 71 10.28 -16.43 -19.49
C ASN A 71 11.16 -15.25 -19.89
N ASN A 72 11.72 -14.48 -18.95
CA ASN A 72 12.59 -13.37 -19.29
C ASN A 72 14.04 -13.82 -19.41
N ILE A 73 14.70 -13.42 -20.50
CA ILE A 73 16.15 -13.54 -20.64
C ILE A 73 16.75 -12.14 -20.48
N ILE A 74 17.72 -12.02 -19.57
CA ILE A 74 18.40 -10.76 -19.26
C ILE A 74 19.82 -10.83 -19.79
N PHE A 75 20.17 -9.91 -20.69
CA PHE A 75 21.53 -9.73 -21.17
C PHE A 75 22.19 -8.57 -20.43
N TYR A 76 23.32 -8.82 -19.77
CA TYR A 76 24.14 -7.79 -19.11
C TYR A 76 25.26 -7.33 -20.03
N ASN A 77 25.80 -6.12 -19.79
CA ASN A 77 26.93 -5.55 -20.54
C ASN A 77 26.67 -5.42 -22.05
N VAL A 78 25.41 -5.17 -22.45
CA VAL A 78 25.11 -4.87 -23.85
C VAL A 78 25.64 -3.46 -24.15
N PRO A 79 26.53 -3.27 -25.14
CA PRO A 79 27.04 -1.95 -25.51
C PRO A 79 25.88 -1.00 -25.85
N GLU A 80 25.98 0.26 -25.42
CA GLU A 80 25.00 1.27 -25.81
C GLU A 80 25.06 1.46 -27.33
N PRO A 81 23.90 1.49 -28.03
CA PRO A 81 23.91 1.77 -29.46
C PRO A 81 24.40 3.20 -29.66
N SER A 82 25.53 3.37 -30.36
CA SER A 82 25.92 4.69 -30.89
C SER A 82 24.90 5.14 -31.95
N ASP A 83 24.85 6.44 -32.26
CA ASP A 83 23.97 7.04 -33.28
C ASP A 83 24.00 6.33 -34.65
N SER A 84 25.03 5.51 -34.89
CA SER A 84 25.10 4.55 -35.97
C SER A 84 24.33 3.26 -35.62
N ASN A 85 23.03 3.22 -35.86
CA ASN A 85 22.20 2.08 -36.35
C ASN A 85 22.54 0.60 -35.98
N VAL A 86 23.32 0.33 -34.94
CA VAL A 86 23.58 -1.03 -34.44
C VAL A 86 22.40 -1.37 -33.55
N ASP A 87 21.42 -1.99 -34.19
CA ASP A 87 20.24 -2.51 -33.52
C ASP A 87 20.70 -3.48 -32.42
N ALA A 88 20.41 -3.15 -31.16
CA ALA A 88 20.75 -3.99 -30.01
C ALA A 88 20.26 -5.44 -30.19
N LEU A 89 19.16 -5.62 -30.95
CA LEU A 89 18.65 -6.91 -31.38
C LEU A 89 19.65 -7.71 -32.20
N GLN A 90 20.35 -7.08 -33.15
CA GLN A 90 21.32 -7.76 -34.01
C GLN A 90 22.54 -8.22 -33.20
N THR A 91 23.01 -7.38 -32.27
CA THR A 91 24.11 -7.74 -31.37
C THR A 91 23.72 -8.93 -30.50
N ILE A 92 22.51 -8.93 -29.94
CA ILE A 92 22.03 -10.01 -29.07
C ILE A 92 21.81 -11.31 -29.87
N LYS A 93 21.25 -11.23 -31.09
CA LYS A 93 21.16 -12.38 -32.01
C LYS A 93 22.53 -12.98 -32.30
N ALA A 94 23.54 -12.15 -32.59
CA ALA A 94 24.90 -12.62 -32.86
C ALA A 94 25.54 -13.31 -31.64
N VAL A 95 25.28 -12.81 -30.42
CA VAL A 95 25.76 -13.44 -29.18
C VAL A 95 25.08 -14.79 -28.94
N CYS A 96 23.76 -14.89 -29.12
CA CYS A 96 23.04 -16.14 -28.91
C CYS A 96 23.43 -17.23 -29.91
N VAL A 97 23.67 -16.87 -31.17
CA VAL A 97 24.21 -17.80 -32.19
C VAL A 97 25.59 -18.32 -31.78
N LYS A 98 26.50 -17.43 -31.31
CA LYS A 98 27.83 -17.83 -30.83
C LYS A 98 27.75 -18.74 -29.59
N ALA A 99 26.79 -18.50 -28.72
CA ALA A 99 26.57 -19.27 -27.49
C ALA A 99 25.76 -20.56 -27.70
N GLN A 100 25.31 -20.86 -28.93
CA GLN A 100 24.43 -21.99 -29.25
C GLN A 100 23.13 -22.00 -28.42
N ILE A 101 22.60 -20.81 -28.10
CA ILE A 101 21.34 -20.66 -27.38
C ILE A 101 20.22 -20.57 -28.42
N ASP A 102 19.32 -21.55 -28.40
CA ASP A 102 18.11 -21.53 -29.22
C ASP A 102 17.10 -20.54 -28.62
N LEU A 103 16.89 -19.43 -29.31
CA LEU A 103 15.89 -18.43 -28.95
C LEU A 103 14.59 -18.80 -29.66
N PRO A 104 13.50 -19.11 -28.94
CA PRO A 104 12.20 -19.30 -29.57
C PRO A 104 11.86 -18.05 -30.39
N GLU A 105 11.27 -18.25 -31.57
CA GLU A 105 10.98 -17.21 -32.58
C GLU A 105 10.68 -15.84 -31.94
N LEU A 106 11.64 -14.92 -32.05
CA LEU A 106 11.56 -13.52 -31.57
C LEU A 106 10.46 -12.69 -32.27
N ALA A 107 9.58 -13.34 -33.05
CA ALA A 107 8.71 -12.74 -34.06
C ALA A 107 7.62 -11.80 -33.49
N ASN A 108 7.38 -11.77 -32.18
CA ASN A 108 6.32 -10.93 -31.57
C ASN A 108 6.73 -10.21 -30.27
N GLN A 109 8.03 -10.11 -29.96
CA GLN A 109 8.49 -9.73 -28.61
C GLN A 109 8.83 -8.25 -28.42
N ARG A 110 8.41 -7.70 -27.28
CA ARG A 110 8.78 -6.35 -26.84
C ARG A 110 10.13 -6.39 -26.13
N MET A 111 11.17 -5.86 -26.76
CA MET A 111 12.45 -5.63 -26.12
C MET A 111 12.39 -4.36 -25.27
N PHE A 112 12.84 -4.43 -24.03
CA PHE A 112 12.95 -3.25 -23.17
C PHE A 112 14.38 -3.09 -22.68
N GLN A 113 14.98 -1.93 -22.95
CA GLN A 113 16.22 -1.52 -22.32
C GLN A 113 15.88 -0.86 -20.98
N THR A 114 16.41 -1.41 -19.88
CA THR A 114 16.19 -0.83 -18.55
C THR A 114 17.51 -0.34 -17.96
N TRP A 115 17.58 0.96 -17.73
CA TRP A 115 18.74 1.62 -17.14
C TRP A 115 18.58 1.68 -15.63
N LYS A 116 19.09 0.68 -14.90
CA LYS A 116 19.22 0.81 -13.44
C LYS A 116 20.46 1.63 -13.11
N ARG A 117 20.26 2.93 -12.84
CA ARG A 117 21.24 3.77 -12.12
C ARG A 117 21.31 3.32 -10.67
N THR A 118 21.95 2.19 -10.41
CA THR A 118 22.38 1.83 -9.07
C THR A 118 23.75 1.21 -9.22
N PHE A 119 24.73 1.89 -8.62
CA PHE A 119 26.16 1.71 -8.71
C PHE A 119 26.62 0.27 -9.03
N ALA A 120 27.44 0.15 -10.08
CA ALA A 120 28.32 -0.97 -10.42
C ALA A 120 27.81 -2.14 -11.31
N SER A 121 26.94 -1.91 -12.31
CA SER A 121 26.86 -2.85 -13.46
C SER A 121 26.33 -2.22 -14.76
N PRO A 122 27.00 -2.39 -15.92
CA PRO A 122 26.55 -1.85 -17.21
C PRO A 122 25.26 -2.51 -17.73
N CYS A 123 24.43 -1.67 -18.37
CA CYS A 123 23.23 -1.93 -19.19
C CYS A 123 22.69 -3.36 -19.24
N ALA A 124 21.45 -3.55 -18.75
CA ALA A 124 20.70 -4.79 -18.87
C ALA A 124 19.56 -4.66 -19.90
N THR A 125 19.55 -5.54 -20.90
CA THR A 125 18.47 -5.65 -21.89
C THR A 125 17.59 -6.84 -21.54
N LEU A 126 16.28 -6.60 -21.39
CA LEU A 126 15.26 -7.59 -21.07
C LEU A 126 14.55 -8.04 -22.33
N PHE A 127 14.53 -9.36 -22.56
CA PHE A 127 13.60 -10.03 -23.49
C PHE A 127 12.53 -10.73 -22.68
N ASN A 128 11.29 -10.65 -23.14
CA ASN A 128 10.13 -11.26 -22.52
C ASN A 128 9.52 -12.23 -23.54
N PHE A 129 9.54 -13.53 -23.24
CA PHE A 129 9.08 -14.61 -24.12
C PHE A 129 7.64 -15.04 -23.80
#